data_AF-A0A354GQI1-F1
#
_entry.id   AF-A0A354GQI1-F1
#
_cell.length_a   1.000
_cell.length_b   1.000
_cell.length_c   1.000
_cell.angle_alpha   90.00
_cell.angle_beta   90.00
_cell.angle_gamma   90.00
#
_symmetry.space_group_name_H-M   'P 1'
#
loop_
_entity.id
_entity.type
_entity.pdbx_description
1 polymer ?
#
loop_
_entity_poly.entity_id
_entity_poly.type
_entity_poly.pdbx_seq_one_letter_code
_entity_poly.pdbx_strand_id
1 'polypeptide(L)'
;MIKSLDEQITKLENKIAILRRLGVNDPYLAEVEVYHKAAVWLLEHEEFGQKGAVAWTREILDRGLLRAAQQARGEAPWLYQTGQSVTRAYRSRIDGSVQPYAVAFPADYGKDRARKWRVDVVLHGRNDELTEVSFLHQHNGENNIPAGQDWVQIDIYGRGNNAYRWAGETDVQEAVENFLAVEQLLGRGGLIDHNRLVLRGFSMGGAGTWHLGLHRPSTWCVIGPGAGFTSTHGYKGLPDKLPAYQEACLSIYDAVDYAENAFDVPVVAYAGADDPQLQAARNIEGRLKALNMPMTLLVAPGLAHQFPAEWQKKVEAEYEKFTANGRPEQRPHVHFVTYTLKYPSCDWVEILGLDHHYQRALVDAERSDKGLTVKTENVRVLHLGMPLGALREATPINIDGQSLKMTPYQGAGGELQLYLERRDGQWAAALPERLFTERLRTPHKTTGLQGPIDDAFMNSFLCVRGAGAPWHDSVRQYADADLKRFQAEWSKFFRGDLPVKDDVDVTPEDLVSHNLILFGDPGSNSVLAQAMPGLPFQWTKDKIVWKGKDYTAAEHVPVLIYPSPFTVNRYVVVNSGHTFHTDDYKGTNALLYPRLGDYAMLKRAGDKKDPLAVEVVEAGLFDDFWRWPARP
;
A
#
# COMPACT_ATOMS: atom_id res chain seq x y z
N MET A 1 0.17 8.17 -38.57
CA MET A 1 0.26 7.06 -37.60
C MET A 1 -0.60 7.34 -36.36
N ILE A 2 -0.43 8.48 -35.70
CA ILE A 2 -1.24 8.91 -34.53
C ILE A 2 -2.75 9.00 -34.84
N LYS A 3 -3.15 9.65 -35.95
CA LYS A 3 -4.57 9.69 -36.38
C LYS A 3 -5.28 8.34 -36.44
N SER A 4 -4.54 7.27 -36.75
CA SER A 4 -5.09 5.90 -36.83
C SER A 4 -5.19 5.22 -35.46
N LEU A 5 -4.44 5.69 -34.45
CA LEU A 5 -4.64 5.28 -33.05
C LEU A 5 -5.89 5.96 -32.48
N ASP A 6 -6.07 7.26 -32.72
CA ASP A 6 -7.25 8.01 -32.23
C ASP A 6 -8.57 7.38 -32.68
N GLU A 7 -8.64 6.93 -33.94
CA GLU A 7 -9.79 6.21 -34.49
C GLU A 7 -10.07 4.88 -33.76
N GLN A 8 -9.03 4.11 -33.44
CA GLN A 8 -9.16 2.83 -32.73
C GLN A 8 -9.51 3.03 -31.24
N ILE A 9 -8.93 4.03 -30.59
CA ILE A 9 -9.25 4.44 -29.21
C ILE A 9 -10.72 4.81 -29.14
N THR A 10 -11.19 5.72 -30.02
CA THR A 10 -12.60 6.12 -30.11
C THR A 10 -13.52 4.93 -30.37
N LYS A 11 -13.09 3.98 -31.21
CA LYS A 11 -13.87 2.76 -31.47
C LYS A 11 -14.00 1.89 -30.22
N LEU A 12 -12.93 1.72 -29.46
CA LEU A 12 -12.94 0.94 -28.22
C LEU A 12 -13.76 1.65 -27.12
N GLU A 13 -13.62 2.96 -26.99
CA GLU A 13 -14.42 3.80 -26.09
C GLU A 13 -15.91 3.60 -26.32
N ASN A 14 -16.35 3.67 -27.59
CA ASN A 14 -17.75 3.44 -27.97
C ASN A 14 -18.22 2.02 -27.61
N LYS A 15 -17.36 1.00 -27.76
CA LYS A 15 -17.69 -0.37 -27.36
C LYS A 15 -17.82 -0.50 -25.84
N ILE A 16 -16.93 0.11 -25.07
CA ILE A 16 -17.02 0.17 -23.60
C ILE A 16 -18.33 0.84 -23.17
N ALA A 17 -18.71 1.96 -23.79
CA ALA A 17 -19.97 2.64 -23.50
C ALA A 17 -21.20 1.74 -23.78
N ILE A 18 -21.16 0.92 -24.84
CA ILE A 18 -22.21 -0.07 -25.11
C ILE A 18 -22.23 -1.15 -24.03
N LEU A 19 -21.09 -1.69 -23.62
CA LEU A 19 -21.01 -2.72 -22.55
C LEU A 19 -21.62 -2.21 -21.24
N ARG A 20 -21.34 -0.95 -20.86
CA ARG A 20 -21.96 -0.31 -19.68
C ARG A 20 -23.48 -0.24 -19.82
N ARG A 21 -24.01 0.12 -20.99
CA ARG A 21 -25.47 0.13 -21.25
C ARG A 21 -26.09 -1.26 -21.23
N LEU A 22 -25.32 -2.30 -21.54
CA LEU A 22 -25.72 -3.70 -21.41
C LEU A 22 -25.63 -4.22 -19.97
N GLY A 23 -25.18 -3.40 -19.00
CA GLY A 23 -25.06 -3.78 -17.60
C GLY A 23 -23.83 -4.65 -17.30
N VAL A 24 -22.82 -4.64 -18.16
CA VAL A 24 -21.54 -5.32 -17.88
C VAL A 24 -20.81 -4.55 -16.77
N ASN A 25 -20.54 -5.24 -15.67
CA ASN A 25 -19.85 -4.69 -14.50
C ASN A 25 -18.45 -5.31 -14.35
N ASP A 26 -17.67 -4.79 -13.40
CA ASP A 26 -16.41 -5.40 -13.00
C ASP A 26 -16.65 -6.81 -12.42
N PRO A 27 -15.73 -7.77 -12.63
CA PRO A 27 -14.39 -7.59 -13.22
C PRO A 27 -14.36 -7.48 -14.75
N TYR A 28 -15.42 -7.88 -15.44
CA TYR A 28 -15.43 -7.99 -16.90
C TYR A 28 -15.27 -6.65 -17.63
N LEU A 29 -15.84 -5.58 -17.09
CA LEU A 29 -15.72 -4.25 -17.67
C LEU A 29 -14.28 -3.71 -17.57
N ALA A 30 -13.67 -3.76 -16.37
CA ALA A 30 -12.25 -3.41 -16.16
C ALA A 30 -11.31 -4.15 -17.13
N GLU A 31 -11.57 -5.43 -17.41
CA GLU A 31 -10.76 -6.26 -18.31
C GLU A 31 -10.83 -5.86 -19.80
N VAL A 32 -11.75 -4.96 -20.16
CA VAL A 32 -11.82 -4.29 -21.47
C VAL A 32 -11.28 -2.86 -21.37
N GLU A 33 -11.68 -2.12 -20.32
CA GLU A 33 -11.30 -0.71 -20.12
C GLU A 33 -9.80 -0.50 -19.98
N VAL A 34 -9.07 -1.47 -19.42
CA VAL A 34 -7.61 -1.38 -19.26
C VAL A 34 -6.88 -1.13 -20.58
N TYR A 35 -7.38 -1.71 -21.68
CA TYR A 35 -6.79 -1.56 -23.02
C TYR A 35 -7.00 -0.14 -23.58
N HIS A 36 -8.17 0.44 -23.32
CA HIS A 36 -8.47 1.81 -23.70
C HIS A 36 -7.61 2.78 -22.89
N LYS A 37 -7.60 2.62 -21.56
CA LYS A 37 -6.80 3.45 -20.66
C LYS A 37 -5.33 3.44 -21.09
N ALA A 38 -4.74 2.26 -21.27
CA ALA A 38 -3.33 2.12 -21.66
C ALA A 38 -2.97 2.92 -22.92
N ALA A 39 -3.82 2.91 -23.94
CA ALA A 39 -3.59 3.64 -25.18
C ALA A 39 -3.75 5.16 -25.02
N VAL A 40 -4.78 5.61 -24.29
CA VAL A 40 -4.99 7.04 -23.97
C VAL A 40 -3.79 7.58 -23.20
N TRP A 41 -3.35 6.84 -22.21
CA TRP A 41 -2.30 7.24 -21.29
C TRP A 41 -0.92 7.32 -21.94
N LEU A 42 -0.62 6.39 -22.85
CA LEU A 42 0.59 6.46 -23.66
C LEU A 42 0.65 7.77 -24.47
N LEU A 43 -0.49 8.19 -25.04
CA LEU A 43 -0.61 9.45 -25.79
C LEU A 43 -0.50 10.66 -24.87
N GLU A 44 -1.26 10.68 -23.77
CA GLU A 44 -1.31 11.80 -22.82
C GLU A 44 0.05 12.09 -22.18
N HIS A 45 0.82 11.05 -21.89
CA HIS A 45 2.14 11.18 -21.26
C HIS A 45 3.31 11.18 -22.26
N GLU A 46 3.02 11.13 -23.56
CA GLU A 46 4.00 11.10 -24.66
C GLU A 46 5.05 9.98 -24.52
N GLU A 47 4.65 8.81 -24.03
CA GLU A 47 5.54 7.70 -23.66
C GLU A 47 5.94 6.80 -24.85
N PHE A 48 6.38 7.40 -25.95
CA PHE A 48 6.75 6.69 -27.19
C PHE A 48 8.22 6.25 -27.28
N GLY A 49 8.96 6.32 -26.17
CA GLY A 49 10.41 6.07 -26.15
C GLY A 49 10.80 4.66 -26.60
N GLN A 50 9.93 3.68 -26.42
CA GLN A 50 10.19 2.30 -26.77
C GLN A 50 9.97 2.01 -28.26
N LYS A 51 10.93 1.32 -28.89
CA LYS A 51 10.98 1.07 -30.35
C LYS A 51 9.75 0.35 -30.94
N GLY A 52 8.89 -0.22 -30.11
CA GLY A 52 7.63 -0.88 -30.51
C GLY A 52 6.34 -0.19 -30.06
N ALA A 53 6.41 0.92 -29.32
CA ALA A 53 5.26 1.48 -28.59
C ALA A 53 4.01 1.66 -29.46
N VAL A 54 4.13 2.24 -30.65
CA VAL A 54 2.99 2.46 -31.58
C VAL A 54 2.40 1.15 -32.08
N ALA A 55 3.24 0.16 -32.42
CA ALA A 55 2.77 -1.13 -32.92
C ALA A 55 2.06 -1.92 -31.81
N TRP A 56 2.63 -1.93 -30.61
CA TRP A 56 2.04 -2.55 -29.43
C TRP A 56 0.74 -1.86 -29.03
N THR A 57 0.65 -0.54 -29.17
CA THR A 57 -0.61 0.19 -28.94
C THR A 57 -1.73 -0.31 -29.84
N ARG A 58 -1.44 -0.51 -31.14
CA ARG A 58 -2.43 -1.07 -32.08
C ARG A 58 -2.84 -2.49 -31.68
N GLU A 59 -1.85 -3.31 -31.34
CA GLU A 59 -2.09 -4.69 -30.91
C GLU A 59 -2.99 -4.75 -29.67
N ILE A 60 -2.71 -3.95 -28.64
CA ILE A 60 -3.51 -3.96 -27.42
C ILE A 60 -4.91 -3.39 -27.66
N LEU A 61 -5.08 -2.43 -28.58
CA LEU A 61 -6.40 -1.91 -28.97
C LEU A 61 -7.22 -2.96 -29.72
N ASP A 62 -6.59 -3.71 -30.64
CA ASP A 62 -7.24 -4.81 -31.34
C ASP A 62 -7.68 -5.91 -30.36
N ARG A 63 -6.85 -6.25 -29.35
CA ARG A 63 -7.23 -7.16 -28.26
C ARG A 63 -8.38 -6.61 -27.42
N GLY A 64 -8.35 -5.33 -27.07
CA GLY A 64 -9.44 -4.66 -26.34
C GLY A 64 -10.76 -4.72 -27.10
N LEU A 65 -10.74 -4.48 -28.43
CA LEU A 65 -11.90 -4.60 -29.29
C LEU A 65 -12.43 -6.03 -29.38
N LEU A 66 -11.53 -7.02 -29.44
CA LEU A 66 -11.89 -8.44 -29.41
C LEU A 66 -12.56 -8.82 -28.08
N ARG A 67 -11.98 -8.44 -26.94
CA ARG A 67 -12.57 -8.69 -25.62
C ARG A 67 -13.93 -8.00 -25.48
N ALA A 68 -14.05 -6.76 -25.96
CA ALA A 68 -15.33 -6.05 -25.96
C ALA A 68 -16.40 -6.77 -26.79
N ALA A 69 -16.03 -7.31 -27.94
CA ALA A 69 -16.95 -8.09 -28.79
C ALA A 69 -17.37 -9.42 -28.14
N GLN A 70 -16.46 -10.09 -27.43
CA GLN A 70 -16.75 -11.30 -26.65
C GLN A 70 -17.68 -11.00 -25.47
N GLN A 71 -17.41 -9.93 -24.72
CA GLN A 71 -18.26 -9.51 -23.59
C GLN A 71 -19.66 -9.11 -24.00
N ALA A 72 -19.82 -8.49 -25.18
CA ALA A 72 -21.14 -8.20 -25.72
C ALA A 72 -21.99 -9.46 -25.98
N ARG A 73 -21.36 -10.65 -26.03
CA ARG A 73 -22.02 -11.97 -26.11
C ARG A 73 -22.04 -12.74 -24.78
N GLY A 74 -21.53 -12.15 -23.69
CA GLY A 74 -21.38 -12.82 -22.40
C GLY A 74 -20.20 -13.80 -22.32
N GLU A 75 -19.22 -13.69 -23.22
CA GLU A 75 -18.05 -14.56 -23.28
C GLU A 75 -16.82 -13.89 -22.65
N ALA A 76 -16.02 -14.67 -21.90
CA ALA A 76 -14.77 -14.25 -21.29
C ALA A 76 -13.66 -15.32 -21.42
N PRO A 77 -13.27 -15.72 -22.65
CA PRO A 77 -12.40 -16.88 -22.87
C PRO A 77 -11.01 -16.74 -22.22
N TRP A 78 -10.51 -15.52 -22.05
CA TRP A 78 -9.24 -15.26 -21.38
C TRP A 78 -9.23 -15.70 -19.90
N LEU A 79 -10.39 -15.81 -19.25
CA LEU A 79 -10.51 -16.30 -17.86
C LEU A 79 -10.28 -17.82 -17.72
N TYR A 80 -10.21 -18.54 -18.83
CA TYR A 80 -10.02 -19.99 -18.89
C TYR A 80 -8.70 -20.39 -19.56
N GLN A 81 -7.89 -19.42 -19.94
CA GLN A 81 -6.63 -19.65 -20.62
C GLN A 81 -5.59 -20.23 -19.66
N THR A 82 -4.93 -21.32 -20.08
CA THR A 82 -3.90 -22.02 -19.30
C THR A 82 -2.64 -22.26 -20.13
N GLY A 83 -1.48 -22.38 -19.50
CA GLY A 83 -0.19 -22.61 -20.15
C GLY A 83 0.45 -21.35 -20.75
N GLN A 84 -0.23 -20.21 -20.66
CA GLN A 84 0.23 -18.91 -21.16
C GLN A 84 -0.05 -17.83 -20.12
N SER A 85 0.70 -16.73 -20.18
CA SER A 85 0.45 -15.56 -19.33
C SER A 85 -0.62 -14.67 -19.95
N VAL A 86 -1.67 -14.38 -19.19
CA VAL A 86 -2.83 -13.61 -19.64
C VAL A 86 -3.06 -12.37 -18.78
N THR A 87 -3.26 -11.24 -19.45
CA THR A 87 -3.65 -9.98 -18.80
C THR A 87 -5.00 -10.10 -18.10
N ARG A 88 -5.05 -9.60 -16.88
CA ARG A 88 -6.24 -9.34 -16.07
C ARG A 88 -6.26 -7.85 -15.66
N ALA A 89 -7.36 -7.37 -15.11
CA ALA A 89 -7.46 -6.00 -14.62
C ALA A 89 -8.47 -5.87 -13.49
N TYR A 90 -8.27 -4.85 -12.66
CA TYR A 90 -9.19 -4.47 -11.59
C TYR A 90 -9.38 -2.96 -11.59
N ARG A 91 -10.46 -2.51 -10.95
CA ARG A 91 -10.68 -1.10 -10.65
C ARG A 91 -10.22 -0.82 -9.24
N SER A 92 -9.26 0.10 -9.10
CA SER A 92 -8.70 0.44 -7.79
C SER A 92 -9.70 1.25 -6.97
N ARG A 93 -9.85 0.90 -5.70
CA ARG A 93 -10.69 1.62 -4.72
C ARG A 93 -10.12 2.98 -4.33
N ILE A 94 -8.85 3.24 -4.63
CA ILE A 94 -8.16 4.49 -4.29
C ILE A 94 -8.76 5.64 -5.08
N ASP A 95 -8.81 5.50 -6.41
CA ASP A 95 -9.11 6.59 -7.34
C ASP A 95 -10.06 6.18 -8.49
N GLY A 96 -10.55 4.94 -8.50
CA GLY A 96 -11.46 4.43 -9.54
C GLY A 96 -10.79 4.11 -10.88
N SER A 97 -9.47 4.27 -10.97
CA SER A 97 -8.71 3.93 -12.17
C SER A 97 -8.63 2.41 -12.37
N VAL A 98 -8.56 1.98 -13.63
CA VAL A 98 -8.35 0.56 -13.98
C VAL A 98 -6.86 0.27 -14.06
N GLN A 99 -6.41 -0.80 -13.40
CA GLN A 99 -5.00 -1.20 -13.31
C GLN A 99 -4.82 -2.63 -13.85
N PRO A 100 -3.78 -2.89 -14.67
CA PRO A 100 -3.48 -4.22 -15.16
C PRO A 100 -2.74 -5.07 -14.12
N TYR A 101 -2.90 -6.37 -14.22
CA TYR A 101 -1.96 -7.37 -13.71
C TYR A 101 -1.99 -8.57 -14.68
N ALA A 102 -1.14 -9.56 -14.51
CA ALA A 102 -1.18 -10.74 -15.35
C ALA A 102 -1.16 -12.03 -14.53
N VAL A 103 -1.73 -13.09 -15.10
CA VAL A 103 -1.78 -14.40 -14.47
C VAL A 103 -1.26 -15.45 -15.44
N ALA A 104 -0.35 -16.28 -14.97
CA ALA A 104 0.15 -17.45 -15.67
C ALA A 104 -0.33 -18.71 -14.92
N PHE A 105 -1.26 -19.44 -15.53
CA PHE A 105 -1.75 -20.71 -15.02
C PHE A 105 -0.97 -21.89 -15.62
N PRO A 106 -0.63 -22.92 -14.84
CA PRO A 106 -0.13 -24.19 -15.36
C PRO A 106 -1.08 -24.80 -16.39
N ALA A 107 -0.54 -25.54 -17.37
CA ALA A 107 -1.30 -26.08 -18.50
C ALA A 107 -2.37 -27.13 -18.10
N ASP A 108 -2.29 -27.66 -16.89
CA ASP A 108 -3.22 -28.60 -16.27
C ASP A 108 -4.09 -27.97 -15.16
N TYR A 109 -4.01 -26.65 -14.98
CA TYR A 109 -4.82 -25.94 -13.99
C TYR A 109 -6.32 -26.25 -14.16
N GLY A 110 -6.97 -26.64 -13.06
CA GLY A 110 -8.40 -26.98 -13.01
C GLY A 110 -8.79 -28.34 -13.61
N LYS A 111 -7.86 -29.13 -14.16
CA LYS A 111 -8.14 -30.50 -14.64
C LYS A 111 -8.37 -31.48 -13.48
N ASP A 112 -7.58 -31.37 -12.42
CA ASP A 112 -7.82 -32.05 -11.14
C ASP A 112 -8.42 -31.06 -10.14
N ARG A 113 -9.62 -31.39 -9.63
CA ARG A 113 -10.36 -30.55 -8.68
C ARG A 113 -9.93 -30.76 -7.22
N ALA A 114 -9.18 -31.82 -6.93
CA ALA A 114 -8.61 -32.07 -5.61
C ALA A 114 -7.25 -31.38 -5.43
N ARG A 115 -6.53 -31.14 -6.53
CA ARG A 115 -5.23 -30.47 -6.52
C ARG A 115 -5.33 -29.02 -6.03
N LYS A 116 -4.52 -28.69 -5.03
CA LYS A 116 -4.32 -27.32 -4.54
C LYS A 116 -3.05 -26.72 -5.11
N TRP A 117 -3.11 -25.47 -5.54
CA TRP A 117 -2.03 -24.76 -6.22
C TRP A 117 -1.41 -23.70 -5.34
N ARG A 118 -0.08 -23.73 -5.29
CA ARG A 118 0.77 -22.61 -4.86
C ARG A 118 0.51 -21.40 -5.77
N VAL A 119 0.64 -20.21 -5.19
CA VAL A 119 0.56 -18.94 -5.91
C VAL A 119 1.81 -18.10 -5.66
N ASP A 120 2.46 -17.65 -6.73
CA ASP A 120 3.59 -16.73 -6.70
C ASP A 120 3.13 -15.32 -7.07
N VAL A 121 3.28 -14.37 -6.16
CA VAL A 121 3.14 -12.94 -6.43
C VAL A 121 4.52 -12.40 -6.83
N VAL A 122 4.62 -11.90 -8.06
CA VAL A 122 5.89 -11.51 -8.69
C VAL A 122 5.93 -10.02 -8.94
N LEU A 123 6.94 -9.40 -8.33
CA LEU A 123 7.19 -7.96 -8.40
C LEU A 123 8.31 -7.69 -9.42
N HIS A 124 8.05 -6.85 -10.42
CA HIS A 124 9.02 -6.49 -11.44
C HIS A 124 10.09 -5.51 -10.94
N GLY A 125 11.24 -5.51 -11.61
CA GLY A 125 12.29 -4.51 -11.42
C GLY A 125 11.90 -3.15 -11.99
N ARG A 126 12.71 -2.12 -11.71
CA ARG A 126 12.50 -0.80 -12.30
C ARG A 126 12.78 -0.87 -13.79
N ASN A 127 11.89 -0.28 -14.59
CA ASN A 127 12.07 -0.16 -16.03
C ASN A 127 11.50 1.18 -16.49
N ASP A 128 12.36 2.11 -16.89
CA ASP A 128 11.96 3.46 -17.29
C ASP A 128 11.11 3.49 -18.58
N GLU A 129 11.06 2.39 -19.34
CA GLU A 129 10.18 2.20 -20.50
C GLU A 129 8.86 1.49 -20.17
N LEU A 130 8.64 1.08 -18.91
CA LEU A 130 7.43 0.35 -18.52
C LEU A 130 6.20 1.26 -18.58
N THR A 131 5.24 0.85 -19.41
CA THR A 131 3.91 1.43 -19.55
C THR A 131 2.85 0.33 -19.45
N GLU A 132 1.59 0.68 -19.30
CA GLU A 132 0.50 -0.30 -19.41
C GLU A 132 0.55 -0.96 -20.80
N VAL A 133 0.86 -0.22 -21.87
CA VAL A 133 0.98 -0.79 -23.23
C VAL A 133 2.04 -1.88 -23.29
N SER A 134 3.26 -1.61 -22.79
CA SER A 134 4.33 -2.60 -22.80
C SER A 134 4.01 -3.81 -21.91
N PHE A 135 3.38 -3.59 -20.75
CA PHE A 135 2.95 -4.65 -19.85
C PHE A 135 1.88 -5.55 -20.50
N LEU A 136 0.85 -4.95 -21.08
CA LEU A 136 -0.24 -5.66 -21.78
C LEU A 136 0.27 -6.44 -23.00
N HIS A 137 1.26 -5.89 -23.72
CA HIS A 137 1.94 -6.57 -24.82
C HIS A 137 2.76 -7.77 -24.34
N GLN A 138 3.46 -7.66 -23.22
CA GLN A 138 4.24 -8.76 -22.65
C GLN A 138 3.35 -9.92 -22.15
N HIS A 139 2.17 -9.62 -21.61
CA HIS A 139 1.25 -10.57 -21.00
C HIS A 139 0.00 -10.79 -21.86
N ASN A 140 0.22 -10.92 -23.16
CA ASN A 140 -0.82 -10.83 -24.17
C ASN A 140 -1.59 -12.15 -24.42
N GLY A 141 -1.21 -13.25 -23.75
CA GLY A 141 -1.79 -14.57 -23.96
C GLY A 141 -1.13 -15.40 -25.07
N GLU A 142 0.02 -15.00 -25.61
CA GLU A 142 0.74 -15.78 -26.64
C GLU A 142 2.02 -16.41 -26.10
N ASN A 143 2.62 -15.78 -25.09
CA ASN A 143 3.83 -16.27 -24.44
C ASN A 143 3.52 -17.48 -23.56
N ASN A 144 4.12 -18.62 -23.90
CA ASN A 144 4.06 -19.83 -23.08
C ASN A 144 4.77 -19.61 -21.75
N ILE A 145 4.20 -20.15 -20.67
CA ILE A 145 4.88 -20.19 -19.38
C ILE A 145 6.16 -21.04 -19.48
N PRO A 146 7.19 -20.79 -18.65
CA PRO A 146 8.36 -21.64 -18.58
C PRO A 146 8.02 -23.12 -18.44
N ALA A 147 8.73 -23.98 -19.17
CA ALA A 147 8.54 -25.42 -19.08
C ALA A 147 8.79 -25.92 -17.65
N GLY A 148 7.85 -26.68 -17.09
CA GLY A 148 7.94 -27.20 -15.73
C GLY A 148 7.45 -26.26 -14.64
N GLN A 149 6.92 -25.07 -14.98
CA GLN A 149 6.20 -24.25 -14.00
C GLN A 149 4.96 -25.00 -13.51
N ASP A 150 4.90 -25.23 -12.19
CA ASP A 150 3.87 -26.03 -11.51
C ASP A 150 3.14 -25.25 -10.41
N TRP A 151 3.07 -23.92 -10.57
CA TRP A 151 2.38 -22.97 -9.70
C TRP A 151 1.66 -21.90 -10.52
N VAL A 152 0.64 -21.29 -9.91
CA VAL A 152 0.01 -20.09 -10.48
C VAL A 152 0.91 -18.89 -10.21
N GLN A 153 1.19 -18.07 -11.22
CA GLN A 153 1.97 -16.84 -11.06
C GLN A 153 1.09 -15.62 -11.32
N ILE A 154 1.21 -14.60 -10.47
CA ILE A 154 0.58 -13.29 -10.61
C ILE A 154 1.70 -12.26 -10.80
N ASP A 155 1.81 -11.69 -11.99
CA ASP A 155 2.75 -10.61 -12.30
C ASP A 155 2.08 -9.27 -12.04
N ILE A 156 2.67 -8.47 -11.14
CA ILE A 156 2.07 -7.24 -10.63
C ILE A 156 2.60 -6.02 -11.38
N TYR A 157 1.71 -5.23 -11.99
CA TYR A 157 2.08 -3.91 -12.55
C TYR A 157 2.32 -2.84 -11.49
N GLY A 158 1.53 -2.83 -10.41
CA GLY A 158 1.77 -2.00 -9.22
C GLY A 158 1.84 -0.49 -9.45
N ARG A 159 1.15 0.04 -10.48
CA ARG A 159 1.24 1.44 -10.94
C ARG A 159 2.65 1.85 -11.43
N GLY A 160 3.44 0.90 -11.94
CA GLY A 160 4.74 1.18 -12.55
C GLY A 160 5.89 1.27 -11.54
N ASN A 161 6.72 2.31 -11.66
CA ASN A 161 8.01 2.39 -10.95
C ASN A 161 7.92 3.15 -9.63
N ASN A 162 7.27 2.56 -8.61
CA ASN A 162 7.13 3.17 -7.28
C ASN A 162 7.68 2.28 -6.13
N ALA A 163 8.38 1.20 -6.46
CA ALA A 163 8.85 0.16 -5.51
C ALA A 163 7.75 -0.38 -4.59
N TYR A 164 6.52 -0.40 -5.06
CA TYR A 164 5.36 -0.91 -4.34
C TYR A 164 5.13 -0.15 -3.02
N ARG A 165 5.56 1.11 -2.93
CA ARG A 165 5.26 2.02 -1.82
C ARG A 165 3.94 2.77 -2.10
N TRP A 166 3.30 3.23 -1.03
CA TRP A 166 2.05 4.00 -1.06
C TRP A 166 0.95 3.30 -1.85
N ALA A 167 0.29 3.95 -2.80
CA ALA A 167 -0.72 3.31 -3.63
C ALA A 167 -0.22 2.05 -4.37
N GLY A 168 1.09 1.95 -4.66
CA GLY A 168 1.69 0.73 -5.24
C GLY A 168 1.60 -0.49 -4.31
N GLU A 169 1.63 -0.29 -2.98
CA GLU A 169 1.41 -1.35 -2.00
C GLU A 169 -0.05 -1.86 -2.08
N THR A 170 -1.00 -0.92 -2.06
CA THR A 170 -2.43 -1.23 -2.14
C THR A 170 -2.73 -1.96 -3.44
N ASP A 171 -2.11 -1.57 -4.56
CA ASP A 171 -2.29 -2.23 -5.86
C ASP A 171 -1.82 -3.69 -5.88
N VAL A 172 -0.78 -4.05 -5.11
CA VAL A 172 -0.41 -5.48 -4.95
C VAL A 172 -1.55 -6.24 -4.29
N GLN A 173 -2.14 -5.67 -3.23
CA GLN A 173 -3.25 -6.28 -2.51
C GLN A 173 -4.49 -6.39 -3.40
N GLU A 174 -4.88 -5.31 -4.08
CA GLU A 174 -6.06 -5.28 -4.95
C GLU A 174 -5.94 -6.24 -6.14
N ALA A 175 -4.75 -6.40 -6.72
CA ALA A 175 -4.51 -7.38 -7.77
C ALA A 175 -4.70 -8.83 -7.28
N VAL A 176 -4.15 -9.16 -6.10
CA VAL A 176 -4.30 -10.49 -5.48
C VAL A 176 -5.74 -10.74 -5.04
N GLU A 177 -6.38 -9.76 -4.40
CA GLU A 177 -7.80 -9.81 -4.00
C GLU A 177 -8.71 -10.02 -5.22
N ASN A 178 -8.48 -9.27 -6.31
CA ASN A 178 -9.24 -9.40 -7.54
C ASN A 178 -9.04 -10.79 -8.16
N PHE A 179 -7.80 -11.30 -8.22
CA PHE A 179 -7.52 -12.65 -8.68
C PHE A 179 -8.29 -13.70 -7.88
N LEU A 180 -8.18 -13.67 -6.55
CA LEU A 180 -8.85 -14.62 -5.67
C LEU A 180 -10.38 -14.53 -5.80
N ALA A 181 -10.93 -13.32 -5.88
CA ALA A 181 -12.37 -13.10 -6.07
C ALA A 181 -12.85 -13.65 -7.41
N VAL A 182 -12.08 -13.49 -8.49
CA VAL A 182 -12.44 -14.06 -9.80
C VAL A 182 -12.35 -15.58 -9.78
N GLU A 183 -11.31 -16.16 -9.19
CA GLU A 183 -11.23 -17.62 -9.07
C GLU A 183 -12.41 -18.16 -8.25
N GLN A 184 -12.81 -17.47 -7.17
CA GLN A 184 -14.01 -17.81 -6.42
C GLN A 184 -15.28 -17.73 -7.26
N LEU A 185 -15.46 -16.65 -8.03
CA LEU A 185 -16.60 -16.45 -8.95
C LEU A 185 -16.70 -17.58 -9.98
N LEU A 186 -15.56 -18.09 -10.44
CA LEU A 186 -15.47 -19.17 -11.43
C LEU A 186 -15.54 -20.58 -10.81
N GLY A 187 -15.80 -20.69 -9.51
CA GLY A 187 -15.85 -21.98 -8.79
C GLY A 187 -14.48 -22.67 -8.69
N ARG A 188 -13.40 -21.89 -8.77
CA ARG A 188 -12.00 -22.33 -8.71
C ARG A 188 -11.27 -21.82 -7.47
N GLY A 189 -11.92 -21.04 -6.58
CA GLY A 189 -11.31 -20.57 -5.33
C GLY A 189 -10.76 -21.71 -4.48
N GLY A 190 -11.47 -22.86 -4.46
CA GLY A 190 -11.00 -24.08 -3.81
C GLY A 190 -9.77 -24.74 -4.46
N LEU A 191 -9.25 -24.27 -5.59
CA LEU A 191 -8.00 -24.76 -6.17
C LEU A 191 -6.79 -24.04 -5.62
N ILE A 192 -6.96 -22.89 -4.96
CA ILE A 192 -5.87 -22.08 -4.45
C ILE A 192 -5.50 -22.53 -3.03
N ASP A 193 -4.20 -22.63 -2.76
CA ASP A 193 -3.67 -22.92 -1.44
C ASP A 193 -3.20 -21.64 -0.74
N HIS A 194 -4.00 -21.14 0.19
CA HIS A 194 -3.69 -19.92 0.95
C HIS A 194 -2.48 -20.07 1.90
N ASN A 195 -2.01 -21.31 2.13
CA ASN A 195 -0.80 -21.56 2.91
C ASN A 195 0.45 -21.65 2.04
N ARG A 196 0.32 -21.58 0.71
CA ARG A 196 1.43 -21.64 -0.25
C ARG A 196 1.46 -20.40 -1.16
N LEU A 197 1.39 -19.22 -0.54
CA LEU A 197 1.63 -17.93 -1.21
C LEU A 197 3.10 -17.56 -1.12
N VAL A 198 3.75 -17.30 -2.26
CA VAL A 198 5.14 -16.86 -2.35
C VAL A 198 5.16 -15.40 -2.81
N LEU A 199 5.98 -14.55 -2.18
CA LEU A 199 6.25 -13.20 -2.66
C LEU A 199 7.69 -13.12 -3.15
N ARG A 200 7.93 -12.69 -4.40
CA ARG A 200 9.28 -12.58 -4.93
C ARG A 200 9.44 -11.45 -5.94
N GLY A 201 10.68 -11.00 -6.11
CA GLY A 201 11.01 -9.97 -7.09
C GLY A 201 12.51 -9.67 -7.11
N PHE A 202 12.96 -8.96 -8.15
CA PHE A 202 14.36 -8.59 -8.34
C PHE A 202 14.52 -7.07 -8.49
N SER A 203 15.61 -6.49 -8.00
CA SER A 203 15.87 -5.04 -8.04
C SER A 203 14.80 -4.25 -7.27
N MET A 204 14.08 -3.34 -7.94
CA MET A 204 12.90 -2.68 -7.38
C MET A 204 11.88 -3.68 -6.82
N GLY A 205 11.64 -4.80 -7.51
CA GLY A 205 10.77 -5.86 -7.01
C GLY A 205 11.35 -6.60 -5.82
N GLY A 206 12.68 -6.65 -5.69
CA GLY A 206 13.34 -7.15 -4.49
C GLY A 206 13.12 -6.23 -3.29
N ALA A 207 13.16 -4.91 -3.51
CA ALA A 207 12.86 -3.92 -2.48
C ALA A 207 11.38 -4.00 -2.03
N GLY A 208 10.46 -4.12 -2.99
CA GLY A 208 9.05 -4.41 -2.72
C GLY A 208 8.84 -5.72 -1.95
N THR A 209 9.61 -6.76 -2.28
CA THR A 209 9.54 -8.06 -1.59
C THR A 209 10.00 -7.96 -0.14
N TRP A 210 11.09 -7.25 0.13
CA TRP A 210 11.54 -6.99 1.50
C TRP A 210 10.46 -6.26 2.30
N HIS A 211 9.95 -5.16 1.75
CA HIS A 211 8.99 -4.30 2.44
C HIS A 211 7.64 -5.02 2.68
N LEU A 212 6.98 -5.55 1.64
CA LEU A 212 5.68 -6.22 1.79
C LEU A 212 5.79 -7.54 2.56
N GLY A 213 6.90 -8.24 2.37
CA GLY A 213 7.19 -9.51 3.02
C GLY A 213 7.31 -9.37 4.53
N LEU A 214 8.14 -8.43 4.97
CA LEU A 214 8.40 -8.20 6.40
C LEU A 214 7.30 -7.42 7.09
N HIS A 215 6.49 -6.61 6.38
CA HIS A 215 5.32 -5.96 6.99
C HIS A 215 4.13 -6.90 7.21
N ARG A 216 4.04 -8.00 6.46
CA ARG A 216 2.96 -9.00 6.57
C ARG A 216 3.52 -10.42 6.58
N PRO A 217 4.38 -10.78 7.55
CA PRO A 217 5.12 -12.03 7.51
C PRO A 217 4.21 -13.25 7.58
N SER A 218 3.06 -13.16 8.24
CA SER A 218 2.10 -14.27 8.30
C SER A 218 1.36 -14.57 7.00
N THR A 219 1.41 -13.68 6.00
CA THR A 219 0.75 -13.90 4.70
C THR A 219 1.52 -14.92 3.85
N TRP A 220 2.85 -14.91 3.93
CA TRP A 220 3.71 -15.56 2.94
C TRP A 220 4.30 -16.87 3.45
N CYS A 221 4.25 -17.91 2.62
CA CYS A 221 4.95 -19.18 2.86
C CYS A 221 6.47 -19.00 2.83
N VAL A 222 6.95 -18.17 1.90
CA VAL A 222 8.35 -17.77 1.79
C VAL A 222 8.40 -16.46 1.02
N ILE A 223 9.37 -15.61 1.37
CA ILE A 223 9.69 -14.40 0.61
C ILE A 223 11.04 -14.51 -0.09
N GLY A 224 11.09 -13.98 -1.30
CA GLY A 224 12.16 -14.15 -2.26
C GLY A 224 12.78 -12.85 -2.78
N PRO A 225 13.36 -12.00 -1.90
CA PRO A 225 13.88 -10.71 -2.31
C PRO A 225 15.23 -10.85 -3.03
N GLY A 226 15.28 -10.40 -4.28
CA GLY A 226 16.51 -10.38 -5.09
C GLY A 226 17.08 -8.97 -5.25
N ALA A 227 18.29 -8.73 -4.75
CA ALA A 227 19.10 -7.52 -5.00
C ALA A 227 18.30 -6.21 -4.97
N GLY A 228 17.48 -6.00 -3.94
CA GLY A 228 16.68 -4.79 -3.76
C GLY A 228 17.02 -4.09 -2.45
N PHE A 229 16.95 -2.76 -2.45
CA PHE A 229 17.27 -1.93 -1.28
C PHE A 229 16.37 -2.23 -0.06
N THR A 230 16.92 -2.10 1.14
CA THR A 230 16.24 -2.35 2.44
C THR A 230 16.23 -1.14 3.36
N SER A 231 16.94 -0.07 2.99
CA SER A 231 17.05 1.16 3.77
C SER A 231 17.11 2.37 2.84
N THR A 232 16.71 3.52 3.36
CA THR A 232 16.84 4.81 2.66
C THR A 232 18.23 5.39 2.90
N HIS A 233 18.66 5.46 4.16
CA HIS A 233 20.04 5.78 4.52
C HIS A 233 21.01 4.71 4.01
N GLY A 234 22.21 5.13 3.61
CA GLY A 234 23.27 4.26 3.08
C GLY A 234 23.05 3.80 1.62
N TYR A 235 21.80 3.71 1.16
CA TYR A 235 21.49 3.47 -0.25
C TYR A 235 21.45 4.79 -1.06
N LYS A 236 20.99 5.88 -0.45
CA LYS A 236 21.15 7.23 -0.97
C LYS A 236 22.01 8.09 -0.06
N GLY A 237 22.72 9.02 -0.68
CA GLY A 237 23.53 10.04 0.00
C GLY A 237 22.64 11.12 0.60
N LEU A 238 21.82 10.74 1.57
CA LEU A 238 21.09 11.68 2.43
C LEU A 238 22.04 12.29 3.46
N PRO A 239 21.71 13.46 4.03
CA PRO A 239 22.38 13.95 5.23
C PRO A 239 22.32 12.92 6.36
N ASP A 240 23.33 12.89 7.24
CA ASP A 240 23.40 11.95 8.38
C ASP A 240 22.16 11.95 9.27
N LYS A 241 21.41 13.05 9.29
CA LYS A 241 20.15 13.18 10.02
C LYS A 241 19.18 14.08 9.27
N LEU A 242 17.97 13.59 9.03
CA LEU A 242 16.85 14.38 8.52
C LEU A 242 16.15 15.14 9.67
N PRO A 243 15.27 16.11 9.36
CA PRO A 243 14.32 16.61 10.36
C PRO A 243 13.59 15.45 11.04
N ALA A 244 13.40 15.54 12.37
CA ALA A 244 12.97 14.41 13.19
C ALA A 244 11.69 13.72 12.69
N TYR A 245 10.74 14.47 12.12
CA TYR A 245 9.50 13.93 11.56
C TYR A 245 9.73 13.16 10.25
N GLN A 246 10.71 13.54 9.42
CA GLN A 246 11.07 12.79 8.21
C GLN A 246 11.84 11.53 8.58
N GLU A 247 12.80 11.66 9.50
CA GLU A 247 13.62 10.56 10.01
C GLU A 247 12.73 9.45 10.59
N ALA A 248 11.77 9.82 11.43
CA ALA A 248 10.78 8.90 11.98
C ALA A 248 9.98 8.19 10.87
N CYS A 249 9.52 8.94 9.85
CA CYS A 249 8.73 8.37 8.76
C CYS A 249 9.52 7.42 7.82
N LEU A 250 10.86 7.36 7.89
CA LEU A 250 11.62 6.35 7.16
C LEU A 250 11.23 4.93 7.59
N SER A 251 10.92 4.74 8.88
CA SER A 251 10.51 3.46 9.46
C SER A 251 9.15 2.96 8.94
N ILE A 252 8.48 3.70 8.07
CA ILE A 252 7.30 3.20 7.34
C ILE A 252 7.73 2.18 6.29
N TYR A 253 8.91 2.33 5.67
CA TYR A 253 9.31 1.54 4.50
C TYR A 253 10.75 1.01 4.53
N ASP A 254 11.58 1.43 5.48
CA ASP A 254 12.92 0.87 5.67
C ASP A 254 12.80 -0.55 6.24
N ALA A 255 12.74 -1.53 5.33
CA ALA A 255 12.55 -2.95 5.64
C ALA A 255 13.60 -3.50 6.61
N VAL A 256 14.78 -2.88 6.72
CA VAL A 256 15.79 -3.23 7.72
C VAL A 256 15.30 -3.08 9.16
N ASP A 257 14.38 -2.17 9.42
CA ASP A 257 13.81 -1.95 10.75
C ASP A 257 12.86 -3.08 11.16
N TYR A 258 12.30 -3.80 10.17
CA TYR A 258 11.39 -4.94 10.34
C TYR A 258 12.09 -6.29 10.19
N ALA A 259 13.43 -6.33 10.16
CA ALA A 259 14.19 -7.55 9.90
C ALA A 259 13.76 -8.73 10.81
N GLU A 260 13.47 -8.44 12.09
CA GLU A 260 13.06 -9.45 13.09
C GLU A 260 11.81 -10.25 12.69
N ASN A 261 10.96 -9.69 11.83
CA ASN A 261 9.78 -10.38 11.30
C ASN A 261 10.13 -11.58 10.41
N ALA A 262 11.40 -11.75 10.01
CA ALA A 262 11.89 -12.98 9.39
C ALA A 262 11.82 -14.21 10.33
N PHE A 263 11.58 -14.01 11.63
CA PHE A 263 11.18 -15.09 12.53
C PHE A 263 9.88 -15.77 12.07
N ASP A 264 8.91 -14.97 11.61
CA ASP A 264 7.57 -15.43 11.25
C ASP A 264 7.43 -15.83 9.78
N VAL A 265 8.44 -15.53 8.94
CA VAL A 265 8.44 -15.81 7.50
C VAL A 265 9.81 -16.27 6.99
N PRO A 266 9.91 -17.42 6.32
CA PRO A 266 11.15 -17.84 5.67
C PRO A 266 11.62 -16.83 4.61
N VAL A 267 12.92 -16.54 4.60
CA VAL A 267 13.56 -15.63 3.66
C VAL A 267 14.60 -16.37 2.83
N VAL A 268 14.43 -16.34 1.51
CA VAL A 268 15.42 -16.83 0.53
C VAL A 268 15.81 -15.65 -0.35
N ALA A 269 16.85 -14.94 0.06
CA ALA A 269 17.38 -13.78 -0.63
C ALA A 269 18.42 -14.16 -1.71
N TYR A 270 18.54 -13.33 -2.73
CA TYR A 270 19.51 -13.50 -3.81
C TYR A 270 20.23 -12.19 -4.16
N ALA A 271 21.52 -12.25 -4.47
CA ALA A 271 22.23 -11.17 -5.15
C ALA A 271 23.48 -11.67 -5.87
N GLY A 272 23.94 -10.91 -6.87
CA GLY A 272 25.27 -11.08 -7.43
C GLY A 272 26.36 -10.66 -6.44
N ALA A 273 27.52 -11.33 -6.45
CA ALA A 273 28.65 -10.99 -5.58
C ALA A 273 29.23 -9.59 -5.88
N ASP A 274 29.14 -9.16 -7.13
CA ASP A 274 29.65 -7.86 -7.61
C ASP A 274 28.54 -6.80 -7.70
N ASP A 275 27.32 -7.14 -7.25
CA ASP A 275 26.19 -6.21 -7.19
C ASP A 275 26.28 -5.36 -5.91
N PRO A 276 26.34 -4.01 -6.00
CA PRO A 276 26.28 -3.16 -4.83
C PRO A 276 25.03 -3.38 -3.95
N GLN A 277 23.93 -3.86 -4.54
CA GLN A 277 22.69 -4.14 -3.81
C GLN A 277 22.75 -5.41 -2.95
N LEU A 278 23.82 -6.22 -3.04
CA LEU A 278 24.09 -7.28 -2.07
C LEU A 278 24.13 -6.73 -0.63
N GLN A 279 24.58 -5.48 -0.46
CA GLN A 279 24.63 -4.83 0.85
C GLN A 279 23.25 -4.76 1.53
N ALA A 280 22.17 -4.63 0.76
CA ALA A 280 20.82 -4.58 1.32
C ALA A 280 20.43 -5.89 2.02
N ALA A 281 20.78 -7.05 1.43
CA ALA A 281 20.59 -8.34 2.07
C ALA A 281 21.55 -8.52 3.26
N ARG A 282 22.79 -8.05 3.16
CA ARG A 282 23.76 -8.09 4.29
C ARG A 282 23.33 -7.25 5.48
N ASN A 283 22.62 -6.13 5.26
CA ASN A 283 22.05 -5.33 6.34
C ASN A 283 21.04 -6.15 7.17
N ILE A 284 20.14 -6.88 6.49
CA ILE A 284 19.17 -7.77 7.14
C ILE A 284 19.89 -8.93 7.84
N GLU A 285 20.83 -9.59 7.16
CA GLU A 285 21.62 -10.69 7.72
C GLU A 285 22.33 -10.27 9.01
N GLY A 286 22.90 -9.06 9.04
CA GLY A 286 23.56 -8.50 10.21
C GLY A 286 22.62 -8.32 11.40
N ARG A 287 21.38 -7.88 11.16
CA ARG A 287 20.34 -7.76 12.20
C ARG A 287 19.92 -9.14 12.72
N LEU A 288 19.62 -10.07 11.83
CA LEU A 288 19.18 -11.42 12.18
C LEU A 288 20.24 -12.22 12.93
N LYS A 289 21.51 -12.08 12.54
CA LYS A 289 22.64 -12.75 13.20
C LYS A 289 22.76 -12.36 14.67
N ALA A 290 22.48 -11.11 15.03
CA ALA A 290 22.50 -10.66 16.43
C ALA A 290 21.39 -11.32 17.28
N LEU A 291 20.33 -11.80 16.63
CA LEU A 291 19.16 -12.44 17.24
C LEU A 291 19.17 -13.98 17.11
N ASN A 292 20.22 -14.56 16.52
CA ASN A 292 20.31 -15.98 16.17
C ASN A 292 19.18 -16.46 15.25
N MET A 293 18.65 -15.57 14.40
CA MET A 293 17.64 -15.90 13.40
C MET A 293 18.31 -16.22 12.05
N PRO A 294 17.99 -17.35 11.39
CA PRO A 294 18.57 -17.68 10.10
C PRO A 294 17.80 -17.03 8.95
N MET A 295 18.52 -16.74 7.86
CA MET A 295 17.95 -16.54 6.53
C MET A 295 18.82 -17.24 5.49
N THR A 296 18.24 -17.61 4.35
CA THR A 296 19.03 -18.12 3.22
C THR A 296 19.44 -16.95 2.33
N LEU A 297 20.74 -16.75 2.12
CA LEU A 297 21.27 -15.76 1.17
C LEU A 297 22.14 -16.46 0.11
N LEU A 298 21.61 -16.53 -1.11
CA LEU A 298 22.32 -17.04 -2.27
C LEU A 298 23.11 -15.91 -2.93
N VAL A 299 24.44 -16.02 -2.91
CA VAL A 299 25.35 -15.06 -3.54
C VAL A 299 25.99 -15.66 -4.78
N ALA A 300 25.75 -15.08 -5.95
CA ALA A 300 26.28 -15.56 -7.20
C ALA A 300 27.68 -15.01 -7.50
N PRO A 301 28.75 -15.85 -7.51
CA PRO A 301 30.10 -15.37 -7.75
C PRO A 301 30.27 -14.73 -9.12
N GLY A 302 30.91 -13.57 -9.20
CA GLY A 302 31.23 -12.88 -10.46
C GLY A 302 30.04 -12.28 -11.20
N LEU A 303 28.84 -12.28 -10.62
CA LEU A 303 27.67 -11.63 -11.20
C LEU A 303 27.44 -10.27 -10.56
N ALA A 304 27.16 -9.28 -11.42
CA ALA A 304 26.68 -7.96 -11.02
C ALA A 304 25.14 -7.98 -10.85
N HIS A 305 24.46 -6.89 -11.21
CA HIS A 305 23.00 -6.73 -11.08
C HIS A 305 22.21 -7.56 -12.11
N GLN A 306 22.27 -8.88 -12.01
CA GLN A 306 21.65 -9.85 -12.90
C GLN A 306 21.08 -11.03 -12.13
N PHE A 307 20.07 -11.70 -12.69
CA PHE A 307 19.50 -12.90 -12.11
C PHE A 307 19.27 -13.97 -13.20
N PRO A 308 20.31 -14.66 -13.66
CA PRO A 308 20.20 -15.60 -14.78
C PRO A 308 19.47 -16.88 -14.37
N ALA A 309 18.97 -17.61 -15.37
CA ALA A 309 18.12 -18.79 -15.19
C ALA A 309 18.71 -19.88 -14.28
N GLU A 310 20.04 -20.06 -14.27
CA GLU A 310 20.69 -21.04 -13.37
C GLU A 310 20.48 -20.69 -11.90
N TRP A 311 20.51 -19.41 -11.55
CA TRP A 311 20.34 -18.94 -10.18
C TRP A 311 18.88 -18.86 -9.79
N GLN A 312 18.00 -18.52 -10.75
CA GLN A 312 16.55 -18.63 -10.54
C GLN A 312 16.15 -20.05 -10.15
N LYS A 313 16.70 -21.08 -10.81
CA LYS A 313 16.48 -22.49 -10.44
C LYS A 313 17.01 -22.85 -9.05
N LYS A 314 18.18 -22.33 -8.67
CA LYS A 314 18.74 -22.55 -7.31
C LYS A 314 17.87 -21.92 -6.23
N VAL A 315 17.39 -20.71 -6.47
CA VAL A 315 16.46 -20.00 -5.57
C VAL A 315 15.12 -20.75 -5.47
N GLU A 316 14.59 -21.22 -6.60
CA GLU A 316 13.36 -22.01 -6.62
C GLU A 316 13.47 -23.31 -5.80
N ALA A 317 14.59 -24.03 -5.91
CA ALA A 317 14.86 -25.22 -5.09
C ALA A 317 14.94 -24.90 -3.57
N GLU A 318 15.29 -23.67 -3.19
CA GLU A 318 15.23 -23.24 -1.80
C GLU A 318 13.79 -22.89 -1.37
N TYR A 319 12.97 -22.30 -2.25
CA TYR A 319 11.53 -22.09 -1.97
C TYR A 319 10.80 -23.41 -1.74
N GLU A 320 11.10 -24.45 -2.54
CA GLU A 320 10.45 -25.77 -2.46
C GLU A 320 10.50 -26.37 -1.05
N LYS A 321 11.57 -26.11 -0.28
CA LYS A 321 11.72 -26.57 1.11
C LYS A 321 10.60 -26.06 2.03
N PHE A 322 10.02 -24.91 1.71
CA PHE A 322 8.92 -24.30 2.45
C PHE A 322 7.58 -24.60 1.77
N THR A 323 7.51 -24.43 0.45
CA THR A 323 6.25 -24.58 -0.30
C THR A 323 5.77 -26.02 -0.39
N ALA A 324 6.61 -27.03 -0.13
CA ALA A 324 6.17 -28.43 -0.07
C ALA A 324 5.13 -28.67 1.04
N ASN A 325 5.27 -28.00 2.18
CA ASN A 325 4.37 -28.13 3.34
C ASN A 325 3.43 -26.92 3.51
N GLY A 326 3.82 -25.77 2.98
CA GLY A 326 3.10 -24.50 3.23
C GLY A 326 3.35 -23.96 4.63
N ARG A 327 2.72 -22.82 4.94
CA ARG A 327 2.69 -22.28 6.31
C ARG A 327 1.91 -23.20 7.26
N PRO A 328 2.27 -23.22 8.55
CA PRO A 328 1.40 -23.81 9.57
C PRO A 328 0.05 -23.07 9.62
N GLU A 329 -1.01 -23.79 9.98
CA GLU A 329 -2.35 -23.21 10.16
C GLU A 329 -2.37 -22.14 11.26
N GLN A 330 -1.64 -22.38 12.35
CA GLN A 330 -1.36 -21.40 13.40
C GLN A 330 0.05 -21.61 13.95
N ARG A 331 0.78 -20.52 14.17
CA ARG A 331 2.09 -20.59 14.83
C ARG A 331 1.95 -20.72 16.34
N PRO A 332 2.71 -21.60 17.01
CA PRO A 332 2.75 -21.64 18.46
C PRO A 332 3.45 -20.41 19.06
N HIS A 333 4.36 -19.77 18.31
CA HIS A 333 5.12 -18.59 18.73
C HIS A 333 5.12 -17.57 17.59
N VAL A 334 4.80 -16.33 17.94
CA VAL A 334 4.85 -15.16 17.06
C VAL A 334 5.86 -14.17 17.63
N HIS A 335 6.74 -13.66 16.78
CA HIS A 335 7.71 -12.62 17.12
C HIS A 335 7.56 -11.47 16.12
N PHE A 336 6.75 -10.48 16.52
CA PHE A 336 6.27 -9.47 15.60
C PHE A 336 6.72 -8.07 16.01
N VAL A 337 7.40 -7.40 15.08
CA VAL A 337 7.84 -6.01 15.15
C VAL A 337 7.06 -5.15 14.18
N THR A 338 6.64 -3.97 14.64
CA THR A 338 6.10 -2.91 13.79
C THR A 338 6.46 -1.54 14.33
N TYR A 339 6.39 -0.51 13.48
CA TYR A 339 6.62 0.88 13.87
C TYR A 339 5.37 1.74 13.67
N THR A 340 4.30 1.16 13.13
CA THR A 340 3.08 1.89 12.78
C THR A 340 1.90 0.94 12.74
N LEU A 341 0.71 1.42 13.12
CA LEU A 341 -0.53 0.64 13.03
C LEU A 341 -1.00 0.44 11.58
N LYS A 342 -0.27 0.94 10.59
CA LYS A 342 -0.46 0.54 9.18
C LYS A 342 -0.22 -0.96 8.96
N TYR A 343 0.69 -1.55 9.74
CA TYR A 343 1.05 -2.97 9.70
C TYR A 343 0.85 -3.57 11.10
N PRO A 344 -0.40 -3.80 11.54
CA PRO A 344 -0.70 -4.05 12.95
C PRO A 344 -0.63 -5.52 13.36
N SER A 345 -0.54 -6.47 12.42
CA SER A 345 -0.85 -7.88 12.70
C SER A 345 0.15 -8.89 12.13
N CYS A 346 0.35 -9.97 12.87
CA CYS A 346 1.00 -11.19 12.42
C CYS A 346 0.28 -12.42 13.01
N ASP A 347 -0.24 -13.30 12.14
CA ASP A 347 -0.95 -14.52 12.51
C ASP A 347 -2.12 -14.23 13.48
N TRP A 348 -2.09 -14.77 14.69
CA TRP A 348 -3.12 -14.58 15.71
C TRP A 348 -2.87 -13.36 16.63
N VAL A 349 -1.87 -12.54 16.33
CA VAL A 349 -1.51 -11.34 17.10
C VAL A 349 -1.86 -10.08 16.30
N GLU A 350 -2.55 -9.14 16.94
CA GLU A 350 -2.83 -7.83 16.39
C GLU A 350 -2.62 -6.73 17.44
N ILE A 351 -1.81 -5.73 17.10
CA ILE A 351 -1.58 -4.53 17.90
C ILE A 351 -2.63 -3.51 17.51
N LEU A 352 -3.45 -3.10 18.48
CA LEU A 352 -4.55 -2.14 18.28
C LEU A 352 -4.18 -0.72 18.74
N GLY A 353 -3.06 -0.56 19.45
CA GLY A 353 -2.60 0.73 19.93
C GLY A 353 -1.13 0.71 20.35
N LEU A 354 -0.37 1.70 19.92
CA LEU A 354 1.03 1.93 20.29
C LEU A 354 1.13 3.04 21.36
N ASP A 355 2.21 3.07 22.13
CA ASP A 355 2.51 4.25 22.96
C ASP A 355 3.04 5.40 22.10
N HIS A 356 3.91 5.07 21.14
CA HIS A 356 4.59 5.97 20.22
C HIS A 356 4.70 5.40 18.80
N HIS A 357 4.00 5.98 17.83
CA HIS A 357 4.27 5.70 16.40
C HIS A 357 5.71 6.04 16.00
N TYR A 358 6.22 5.29 15.02
CA TYR A 358 7.56 5.37 14.44
C TYR A 358 8.70 5.02 15.41
N GLN A 359 8.38 4.40 16.53
CA GLN A 359 9.33 3.72 17.40
C GLN A 359 9.09 2.22 17.32
N ARG A 360 10.14 1.43 17.53
CA ARG A 360 10.04 -0.03 17.49
C ARG A 360 9.00 -0.49 18.51
N ALA A 361 8.01 -1.24 18.04
CA ALA A 361 7.09 -1.98 18.88
C ALA A 361 7.28 -3.47 18.66
N LEU A 362 7.18 -4.24 19.73
CA LEU A 362 7.38 -5.68 19.73
C LEU A 362 6.21 -6.36 20.44
N VAL A 363 5.75 -7.47 19.86
CA VAL A 363 5.01 -8.51 20.57
C VAL A 363 5.70 -9.84 20.33
N ASP A 364 6.20 -10.44 21.42
CA ASP A 364 6.70 -11.82 21.43
C ASP A 364 5.71 -12.66 22.22
N ALA A 365 4.95 -13.51 21.52
CA ALA A 365 3.79 -14.21 22.08
C ALA A 365 3.85 -15.71 21.79
N GLU A 366 3.84 -16.51 22.85
CA GLU A 366 3.89 -17.97 22.79
C GLU A 366 2.61 -18.58 23.39
N ARG A 367 2.08 -19.59 22.71
CA ARG A 367 0.95 -20.41 23.15
C ARG A 367 1.44 -21.78 23.57
N SER A 368 1.02 -22.20 24.77
CA SER A 368 1.30 -23.52 25.33
C SER A 368 0.05 -24.11 25.99
N ASP A 369 0.14 -25.37 26.40
CA ASP A 369 -0.92 -26.05 27.17
C ASP A 369 -1.25 -25.34 28.51
N LYS A 370 -0.33 -24.49 29.00
CA LYS A 370 -0.48 -23.75 30.26
C LYS A 370 -1.10 -22.37 30.09
N GLY A 371 -1.38 -21.95 28.85
CA GLY A 371 -1.87 -20.61 28.52
C GLY A 371 -0.90 -19.83 27.63
N LEU A 372 -1.03 -18.51 27.65
CA LEU A 372 -0.27 -17.58 26.81
C LEU A 372 0.86 -16.92 27.61
N THR A 373 2.04 -16.79 27.01
CA THR A 373 3.13 -15.95 27.51
C THR A 373 3.39 -14.86 26.49
N VAL A 374 3.38 -13.61 26.93
CA VAL A 374 3.48 -12.43 26.05
C VAL A 374 4.48 -11.46 26.64
N LYS A 375 5.37 -10.93 25.79
CA LYS A 375 6.21 -9.78 26.10
C LYS A 375 5.91 -8.68 25.09
N THR A 376 5.83 -7.45 25.58
CA THR A 376 5.53 -6.30 24.76
C THR A 376 6.53 -5.16 24.95
N GLU A 377 6.74 -4.39 23.90
CA GLU A 377 7.47 -3.11 23.92
C GLU A 377 6.69 -2.11 23.08
N ASN A 378 6.45 -0.90 23.60
CA ASN A 378 5.71 0.17 22.90
C ASN A 378 4.27 -0.23 22.47
N VAL A 379 3.62 -1.14 23.22
CA VAL A 379 2.23 -1.60 22.96
C VAL A 379 1.32 -1.14 24.10
N ARG A 380 0.18 -0.54 23.74
CA ARG A 380 -0.89 -0.13 24.65
C ARG A 380 -2.11 -1.03 24.59
N VAL A 381 -2.48 -1.51 23.40
CA VAL A 381 -3.69 -2.34 23.19
C VAL A 381 -3.35 -3.53 22.29
N LEU A 382 -3.76 -4.72 22.71
CA LEU A 382 -3.44 -5.99 22.06
C LEU A 382 -4.69 -6.83 21.86
N HIS A 383 -4.83 -7.42 20.68
CA HIS A 383 -5.81 -8.43 20.34
C HIS A 383 -5.10 -9.76 20.03
N LEU A 384 -5.57 -10.85 20.64
CA LEU A 384 -5.06 -12.21 20.44
C LEU A 384 -6.21 -13.14 20.04
N GLY A 385 -6.14 -13.72 18.85
CA GLY A 385 -7.11 -14.69 18.34
C GLY A 385 -6.87 -16.09 18.92
N MET A 386 -7.92 -16.78 19.37
CA MET A 386 -7.82 -18.15 19.90
C MET A 386 -7.87 -19.21 18.78
N PRO A 387 -7.38 -20.44 19.01
CA PRO A 387 -7.49 -21.52 18.04
C PRO A 387 -8.94 -21.82 17.65
N LEU A 388 -9.15 -22.27 16.41
CA LEU A 388 -10.41 -22.87 16.00
C LEU A 388 -10.75 -24.05 16.93
N GLY A 389 -12.00 -24.10 17.41
CA GLY A 389 -12.45 -25.12 18.35
C GLY A 389 -12.04 -24.92 19.80
N ALA A 390 -11.37 -23.80 20.14
CA ALA A 390 -11.09 -23.46 21.54
C ALA A 390 -12.39 -23.36 22.36
N LEU A 391 -12.33 -23.81 23.61
CA LEU A 391 -13.44 -23.69 24.56
C LEU A 391 -13.43 -22.29 25.19
N ARG A 392 -14.63 -21.78 25.49
CA ARG A 392 -14.79 -20.48 26.18
C ARG A 392 -14.50 -20.61 27.67
N GLU A 393 -13.24 -20.86 27.98
CA GLU A 393 -12.74 -21.08 29.33
C GLU A 393 -11.71 -20.03 29.72
N ALA A 394 -11.59 -19.84 31.02
CA ALA A 394 -10.69 -18.86 31.60
C ALA A 394 -9.22 -19.24 31.33
N THR A 395 -8.59 -18.52 30.40
CA THR A 395 -7.24 -18.74 29.87
C THR A 395 -6.22 -18.00 30.74
N PRO A 396 -5.18 -18.67 31.27
CA PRO A 396 -4.05 -18.02 31.91
C PRO A 396 -3.21 -17.23 30.90
N ILE A 397 -2.81 -16.02 31.25
CA ILE A 397 -1.95 -15.16 30.43
C ILE A 397 -0.87 -14.56 31.32
N ASN A 398 0.39 -14.76 30.97
CA ASN A 398 1.53 -14.07 31.58
C ASN A 398 2.01 -13.00 30.59
N ILE A 399 1.71 -11.73 30.86
CA ILE A 399 2.07 -10.60 29.99
C ILE A 399 2.95 -9.62 30.76
N ASP A 400 4.17 -9.34 30.26
CA ASP A 400 5.13 -8.41 30.87
C ASP A 400 5.38 -8.67 32.38
N GLY A 401 5.41 -9.94 32.77
CA GLY A 401 5.58 -10.37 34.16
C GLY A 401 4.31 -10.31 35.02
N GLN A 402 3.17 -9.91 34.46
CA GLN A 402 1.86 -9.88 35.11
C GLN A 402 1.07 -11.14 34.77
N SER A 403 0.51 -11.81 35.79
CA SER A 403 -0.34 -12.99 35.59
C SER A 403 -1.81 -12.60 35.64
N LEU A 404 -2.50 -12.85 34.52
CA LEU A 404 -3.92 -12.62 34.33
C LEU A 404 -4.66 -13.94 34.08
N LYS A 405 -5.96 -13.95 34.35
CA LYS A 405 -6.85 -15.03 33.96
C LYS A 405 -8.06 -14.44 33.27
N MET A 406 -8.22 -14.74 31.99
CA MET A 406 -9.19 -14.06 31.13
C MET A 406 -10.09 -15.06 30.42
N THR A 407 -11.39 -14.82 30.43
CA THR A 407 -12.34 -15.57 29.61
C THR A 407 -12.42 -14.91 28.23
N PRO A 408 -12.17 -15.64 27.13
CA PRO A 408 -12.28 -15.10 25.79
C PRO A 408 -13.65 -14.48 25.51
N TYR A 409 -13.63 -13.36 24.81
CA TYR A 409 -14.80 -12.79 24.16
C TYR A 409 -15.18 -13.66 22.97
N GLN A 410 -16.49 -13.89 22.78
CA GLN A 410 -17.00 -14.63 21.64
C GLN A 410 -17.52 -13.62 20.62
N GLY A 411 -16.85 -13.54 19.48
CA GLY A 411 -17.25 -12.69 18.37
C GLY A 411 -18.53 -13.19 17.68
N ALA A 412 -19.05 -12.37 16.76
CA ALA A 412 -20.31 -12.65 16.09
C ALA A 412 -20.25 -13.91 15.21
N GLY A 413 -19.06 -14.28 14.70
CA GLY A 413 -18.84 -15.51 13.93
C GLY A 413 -18.56 -16.74 14.80
N GLY A 414 -18.58 -16.60 16.14
CA GLY A 414 -18.29 -17.67 17.09
C GLY A 414 -16.80 -17.84 17.42
N GLU A 415 -15.92 -17.07 16.78
CA GLU A 415 -14.49 -17.03 17.11
C GLU A 415 -14.25 -16.51 18.53
N LEU A 416 -13.26 -17.09 19.20
CA LEU A 416 -12.86 -16.67 20.54
C LEU A 416 -11.65 -15.74 20.45
N GLN A 417 -11.70 -14.64 21.18
CA GLN A 417 -10.73 -13.55 21.10
C GLN A 417 -10.41 -13.01 22.49
N LEU A 418 -9.19 -12.55 22.68
CA LEU A 418 -8.74 -11.88 23.90
C LEU A 418 -8.32 -10.45 23.54
N TYR A 419 -8.82 -9.49 24.29
CA TYR A 419 -8.46 -8.08 24.15
C TYR A 419 -7.85 -7.61 25.45
N LEU A 420 -6.65 -7.07 25.37
CA LEU A 420 -5.88 -6.58 26.51
C LEU A 420 -5.56 -5.11 26.28
N GLU A 421 -5.61 -4.33 27.36
CA GLU A 421 -5.20 -2.95 27.35
C GLU A 421 -4.36 -2.64 28.58
N ARG A 422 -3.28 -1.88 28.35
CA ARG A 422 -2.40 -1.42 29.39
C ARG A 422 -2.82 -0.02 29.85
N ARG A 423 -3.14 0.11 31.14
CA ARG A 423 -3.47 1.38 31.79
C ARG A 423 -2.66 1.54 33.06
N ASP A 424 -2.03 2.68 33.24
CA ASP A 424 -1.20 2.99 34.42
C ASP A 424 -0.16 1.88 34.72
N GLY A 425 0.43 1.31 33.66
CA GLY A 425 1.42 0.23 33.75
C GLY A 425 0.84 -1.17 34.05
N GLN A 426 -0.47 -1.33 34.16
CA GLN A 426 -1.14 -2.61 34.43
C GLN A 426 -1.93 -3.09 33.22
N TRP A 427 -1.78 -4.37 32.89
CA TRP A 427 -2.57 -5.02 31.85
C TRP A 427 -3.91 -5.50 32.41
N ALA A 428 -4.99 -5.26 31.67
CA ALA A 428 -6.32 -5.74 32.03
C ALA A 428 -7.09 -6.21 30.80
N ALA A 429 -8.10 -7.05 31.04
CA ALA A 429 -9.08 -7.40 30.01
C ALA A 429 -9.82 -6.14 29.53
N ALA A 430 -9.88 -5.97 28.21
CA ALA A 430 -10.70 -4.97 27.54
C ALA A 430 -11.90 -5.65 26.87
N LEU A 431 -13.01 -4.92 26.78
CA LEU A 431 -14.14 -5.32 25.96
C LEU A 431 -14.03 -4.63 24.60
N PRO A 432 -14.22 -5.33 23.47
CA PRO A 432 -14.15 -4.73 22.13
C PRO A 432 -15.07 -3.52 21.98
N GLU A 433 -16.28 -3.59 22.54
CA GLU A 433 -17.27 -2.50 22.49
C GLU A 433 -16.78 -1.26 23.23
N ARG A 434 -16.01 -1.46 24.30
CA ARG A 434 -15.40 -0.38 25.06
C ARG A 434 -14.28 0.28 24.24
N LEU A 435 -13.38 -0.52 23.66
CA LEU A 435 -12.29 -0.01 22.81
C LEU A 435 -12.86 0.81 21.63
N PHE A 436 -13.91 0.28 21.00
CA PHE A 436 -14.63 0.99 19.95
C PHE A 436 -15.27 2.30 20.45
N THR A 437 -15.96 2.27 21.60
CA THR A 437 -16.59 3.47 22.17
C THR A 437 -15.56 4.53 22.56
N GLU A 438 -14.41 4.13 23.11
CA GLU A 438 -13.32 5.04 23.47
C GLU A 438 -12.72 5.71 22.22
N ARG A 439 -12.58 4.99 21.11
CA ARG A 439 -12.17 5.54 19.80
C ARG A 439 -13.10 6.62 19.27
N LEU A 440 -14.40 6.47 19.49
CA LEU A 440 -15.38 7.49 19.09
C LEU A 440 -15.31 8.75 19.95
N ARG A 441 -14.86 8.63 21.21
CA ARG A 441 -14.82 9.74 22.17
C ARG A 441 -13.49 10.50 22.13
N THR A 442 -12.40 9.77 21.97
CA THR A 442 -11.04 10.32 21.99
C THR A 442 -10.32 9.85 20.72
N PRO A 443 -10.09 10.76 19.75
CA PRO A 443 -9.33 10.43 18.56
C PRO A 443 -7.97 9.83 18.95
N HIS A 444 -7.62 8.71 18.33
CA HIS A 444 -6.31 8.10 18.48
C HIS A 444 -5.90 7.41 17.19
N LYS A 445 -4.59 7.20 17.03
CA LYS A 445 -4.03 6.51 15.87
C LYS A 445 -4.45 5.04 15.91
N THR A 446 -4.83 4.52 14.75
CA THR A 446 -5.37 3.17 14.55
C THR A 446 -5.15 2.80 13.08
N THR A 447 -5.27 1.52 12.73
CA THR A 447 -5.16 1.04 11.35
C THR A 447 -6.05 1.85 10.39
N GLY A 448 -5.43 2.39 9.34
CA GLY A 448 -6.06 3.27 8.34
C GLY A 448 -6.29 4.71 8.82
N LEU A 449 -5.81 5.06 10.01
CA LEU A 449 -5.93 6.38 10.63
C LEU A 449 -4.71 6.64 11.56
N GLN A 450 -3.49 6.57 11.01
CA GLN A 450 -2.21 6.75 11.71
C GLN A 450 -1.33 7.90 11.21
N GLY A 451 -1.60 8.47 10.03
CA GLY A 451 -0.69 9.43 9.37
C GLY A 451 0.59 8.77 8.81
N PRO A 452 1.50 9.53 8.16
CA PRO A 452 1.48 10.98 7.95
C PRO A 452 0.58 11.38 6.78
N ILE A 453 0.69 12.61 6.28
CA ILE A 453 -0.17 13.15 5.20
C ILE A 453 -0.31 12.19 4.02
N ASP A 454 0.80 11.59 3.58
CA ASP A 454 0.86 10.66 2.46
C ASP A 454 0.02 9.37 2.66
N ASP A 455 -0.32 9.01 3.90
CA ASP A 455 -1.17 7.85 4.22
C ASP A 455 -2.60 8.00 3.69
N ALA A 456 -3.09 9.25 3.55
CA ALA A 456 -4.44 9.52 3.07
C ALA A 456 -4.69 9.00 1.63
N PHE A 457 -3.64 8.81 0.84
CA PHE A 457 -3.71 8.45 -0.58
C PHE A 457 -3.58 6.94 -0.84
N MET A 458 -3.66 6.12 0.21
CA MET A 458 -3.63 4.64 0.10
C MET A 458 -5.01 3.98 0.14
N ASN A 459 -6.04 4.78 0.38
CA ASN A 459 -7.44 4.38 0.36
C ASN A 459 -8.23 5.43 -0.41
N SER A 460 -9.54 5.23 -0.54
CA SER A 460 -10.41 6.13 -1.29
C SER A 460 -10.31 7.57 -0.77
N PHE A 461 -10.00 8.51 -1.66
CA PHE A 461 -9.89 9.93 -1.35
C PHE A 461 -10.58 10.81 -2.39
N LEU A 462 -10.95 12.02 -1.98
CA LEU A 462 -11.56 13.04 -2.84
C LEU A 462 -10.88 14.39 -2.59
N CYS A 463 -10.30 14.96 -3.65
CA CYS A 463 -9.81 16.33 -3.62
C CYS A 463 -10.99 17.31 -3.78
N VAL A 464 -11.11 18.23 -2.85
CA VAL A 464 -12.17 19.24 -2.83
C VAL A 464 -11.55 20.59 -3.08
N ARG A 465 -11.81 21.15 -4.26
CA ARG A 465 -11.41 22.49 -4.66
C ARG A 465 -12.41 23.51 -4.13
N GLY A 466 -11.93 24.59 -3.52
CA GLY A 466 -12.80 25.69 -3.11
C GLY A 466 -13.28 26.52 -4.30
N ALA A 467 -14.59 26.61 -4.53
CA ALA A 467 -15.19 27.46 -5.57
C ALA A 467 -15.57 28.87 -5.07
N GLY A 468 -15.59 29.08 -3.75
CA GLY A 468 -15.92 30.35 -3.11
C GLY A 468 -14.85 31.44 -3.20
N ALA A 469 -15.19 32.63 -2.70
CA ALA A 469 -14.25 33.76 -2.64
C ALA A 469 -13.20 33.53 -1.53
N PRO A 470 -11.89 33.52 -1.84
CA PRO A 470 -10.88 33.30 -0.83
C PRO A 470 -10.81 34.47 0.14
N TRP A 471 -10.38 34.20 1.37
CA TRP A 471 -9.97 35.27 2.29
C TRP A 471 -8.72 35.98 1.78
N HIS A 472 -7.79 35.23 1.18
CA HIS A 472 -6.59 35.77 0.56
C HIS A 472 -6.28 35.08 -0.77
N ASP A 473 -6.18 35.86 -1.84
CA ASP A 473 -5.75 35.39 -3.18
C ASP A 473 -4.43 34.62 -3.14
N SER A 474 -3.59 35.01 -2.18
CA SER A 474 -2.28 34.47 -1.92
C SER A 474 -2.36 32.96 -1.56
N VAL A 475 -3.31 32.58 -0.69
CA VAL A 475 -3.55 31.19 -0.28
C VAL A 475 -4.22 30.41 -1.41
N ARG A 476 -5.17 31.02 -2.11
CA ARG A 476 -5.82 30.41 -3.29
C ARG A 476 -4.80 30.03 -4.37
N GLN A 477 -3.85 30.91 -4.66
CA GLN A 477 -2.79 30.64 -5.64
C GLN A 477 -1.93 29.43 -5.26
N TYR A 478 -1.58 29.28 -3.99
CA TYR A 478 -0.86 28.09 -3.52
C TYR A 478 -1.73 26.83 -3.68
N ALA A 479 -2.96 26.86 -3.16
CA ALA A 479 -3.85 25.71 -3.14
C ALA A 479 -4.18 25.20 -4.56
N ASP A 480 -4.48 26.11 -5.50
CA ASP A 480 -4.76 25.77 -6.89
C ASP A 480 -3.50 25.22 -7.60
N ALA A 481 -2.33 25.80 -7.33
CA ALA A 481 -1.07 25.32 -7.90
C ALA A 481 -0.69 23.94 -7.36
N ASP A 482 -0.92 23.69 -6.07
CA ASP A 482 -0.59 22.42 -5.43
C ASP A 482 -1.53 21.31 -5.93
N LEU A 483 -2.84 21.57 -5.96
CA LEU A 483 -3.81 20.63 -6.55
C LEU A 483 -3.46 20.29 -8.00
N LYS A 484 -3.08 21.29 -8.80
CA LYS A 484 -2.66 21.08 -10.20
C LYS A 484 -1.39 20.23 -10.30
N ARG A 485 -0.38 20.50 -9.46
CA ARG A 485 0.84 19.68 -9.39
C ARG A 485 0.48 18.25 -9.00
N PHE A 486 -0.32 18.07 -7.95
CA PHE A 486 -0.70 16.77 -7.45
C PHE A 486 -1.47 15.96 -8.51
N GLN A 487 -2.39 16.60 -9.24
CA GLN A 487 -3.10 15.97 -10.35
C GLN A 487 -2.14 15.46 -11.44
N ALA A 488 -1.18 16.28 -11.85
CA ALA A 488 -0.19 15.90 -12.86
C ALA A 488 0.74 14.77 -12.38
N GLU A 489 1.20 14.84 -11.12
CA GLU A 489 2.08 13.83 -10.53
C GLU A 489 1.37 12.50 -10.28
N TRP A 490 0.13 12.53 -9.77
CA TRP A 490 -0.69 11.35 -9.56
C TRP A 490 -0.96 10.61 -10.87
N SER A 491 -1.35 11.36 -11.91
CA SER A 491 -1.53 10.83 -13.26
C SER A 491 -0.23 10.19 -13.76
N LYS A 492 0.87 10.95 -13.84
CA LYS A 492 2.12 10.44 -14.41
C LYS A 492 2.72 9.24 -13.67
N PHE A 493 2.79 9.30 -12.34
CA PHE A 493 3.60 8.38 -11.53
C PHE A 493 2.81 7.32 -10.76
N PHE A 494 1.53 7.57 -10.46
CA PHE A 494 0.65 6.58 -9.83
C PHE A 494 -0.38 6.01 -10.78
N ARG A 495 -0.31 6.38 -12.05
CA ARG A 495 -1.12 5.78 -13.10
C ARG A 495 -2.63 5.84 -12.86
N GLY A 496 -3.14 6.88 -12.20
CA GLY A 496 -4.59 7.07 -12.02
C GLY A 496 -5.06 8.52 -12.22
N ASP A 497 -6.37 8.70 -12.32
CA ASP A 497 -6.97 10.04 -12.38
C ASP A 497 -7.22 10.55 -10.96
N LEU A 498 -6.87 11.80 -10.69
CA LEU A 498 -7.12 12.38 -9.36
C LEU A 498 -8.63 12.66 -9.21
N PRO A 499 -9.34 12.11 -8.21
CA PRO A 499 -10.74 12.44 -7.96
C PRO A 499 -10.83 13.87 -7.45
N VAL A 500 -11.47 14.78 -8.23
CA VAL A 500 -11.63 16.19 -7.87
C VAL A 500 -13.11 16.59 -7.98
N LYS A 501 -13.62 17.29 -6.97
CA LYS A 501 -14.89 18.02 -7.01
C LYS A 501 -14.71 19.46 -6.53
N ASP A 502 -15.59 20.35 -7.00
CA ASP A 502 -15.79 21.62 -6.33
C ASP A 502 -16.55 21.41 -5.02
N ASP A 503 -16.25 22.22 -4.01
CA ASP A 503 -16.86 22.13 -2.68
C ASP A 503 -18.40 22.18 -2.70
N VAL A 504 -18.98 22.91 -3.66
CA VAL A 504 -20.42 22.99 -3.88
C VAL A 504 -21.06 21.72 -4.45
N ASP A 505 -20.26 20.83 -5.06
CA ASP A 505 -20.69 19.56 -5.65
C ASP A 505 -20.45 18.37 -4.70
N VAL A 506 -19.87 18.62 -3.52
CA VAL A 506 -19.64 17.59 -2.50
C VAL A 506 -20.98 17.19 -1.88
N THR A 507 -21.26 15.90 -1.92
CA THR A 507 -22.47 15.29 -1.37
C THR A 507 -22.24 14.75 0.04
N PRO A 508 -23.30 14.51 0.84
CA PRO A 508 -23.16 13.85 2.13
C PRO A 508 -22.50 12.47 2.07
N GLU A 509 -22.70 11.73 0.97
CA GLU A 509 -22.05 10.43 0.76
C GLU A 509 -20.53 10.60 0.61
N ASP A 510 -20.08 11.60 -0.14
CA ASP A 510 -18.65 11.87 -0.32
C ASP A 510 -17.95 12.17 1.02
N LEU A 511 -18.64 12.87 1.93
CA LEU A 511 -18.10 13.23 3.25
C LEU A 511 -17.80 12.02 4.14
N VAL A 512 -18.50 10.90 3.93
CA VAL A 512 -18.38 9.70 4.77
C VAL A 512 -17.63 8.56 4.09
N SER A 513 -17.60 8.53 2.76
CA SER A 513 -17.01 7.44 1.98
C SER A 513 -15.51 7.63 1.69
N HIS A 514 -15.02 8.87 1.69
CA HIS A 514 -13.65 9.22 1.27
C HIS A 514 -12.83 9.91 2.38
N ASN A 515 -11.51 9.80 2.28
CA ASN A 515 -10.61 10.80 2.85
C ASN A 515 -10.78 12.11 2.07
N LEU A 516 -10.98 13.24 2.75
CA LEU A 516 -11.20 14.52 2.09
C LEU A 516 -9.92 15.34 2.04
N ILE A 517 -9.49 15.74 0.85
CA ILE A 517 -8.29 16.55 0.63
C ILE A 517 -8.74 17.96 0.27
N LEU A 518 -8.73 18.87 1.24
CA LEU A 518 -9.40 20.17 1.18
C LEU A 518 -8.40 21.25 0.78
N PHE A 519 -8.60 21.86 -0.40
CA PHE A 519 -7.74 22.91 -0.95
C PHE A 519 -8.40 24.29 -0.80
N GLY A 520 -7.64 25.25 -0.28
CA GLY A 520 -8.01 26.66 -0.11
C GLY A 520 -7.96 27.14 1.33
N ASP A 521 -8.72 28.20 1.60
CA ASP A 521 -9.04 28.72 2.94
C ASP A 521 -10.54 28.57 3.26
N PRO A 522 -10.98 28.72 4.52
CA PRO A 522 -12.38 28.60 4.90
C PRO A 522 -13.33 29.61 4.24
N GLY A 523 -12.83 30.69 3.63
CA GLY A 523 -13.65 31.58 2.80
C GLY A 523 -13.93 30.97 1.43
N SER A 524 -12.92 30.33 0.84
CA SER A 524 -13.02 29.71 -0.49
C SER A 524 -13.61 28.31 -0.53
N ASN A 525 -13.46 27.53 0.54
CA ASN A 525 -13.83 26.11 0.57
C ASN A 525 -14.80 25.88 1.73
N SER A 526 -16.07 25.73 1.39
CA SER A 526 -17.18 25.56 2.34
C SER A 526 -17.12 24.24 3.11
N VAL A 527 -16.52 23.18 2.55
CA VAL A 527 -16.29 21.91 3.25
C VAL A 527 -15.18 22.08 4.28
N LEU A 528 -14.10 22.81 3.95
CA LEU A 528 -13.06 23.17 4.92
C LEU A 528 -13.63 24.02 6.06
N ALA A 529 -14.48 25.00 5.74
CA ALA A 529 -15.16 25.81 6.75
C ALA A 529 -16.00 24.97 7.72
N GLN A 530 -16.71 23.95 7.20
CA GLN A 530 -17.47 23.01 8.02
C GLN A 530 -16.57 22.09 8.86
N ALA A 531 -15.38 21.73 8.36
CA ALA A 531 -14.44 20.88 9.08
C ALA A 531 -13.73 21.62 10.23
N MET A 532 -13.49 22.93 10.10
CA MET A 532 -12.69 23.74 11.03
C MET A 532 -12.98 23.51 12.52
N PRO A 533 -14.24 23.42 13.00
CA PRO A 533 -14.53 23.20 14.42
C PRO A 533 -13.96 21.90 15.00
N GLY A 534 -13.69 20.89 14.16
CA GLY A 534 -13.10 19.61 14.57
C GLY A 534 -11.58 19.51 14.38
N LEU A 535 -10.93 20.52 13.82
CA LEU A 535 -9.48 20.53 13.57
C LEU A 535 -8.71 21.13 14.76
N PRO A 536 -7.44 20.74 14.98
CA PRO A 536 -6.69 21.09 16.21
C PRO A 536 -6.10 22.52 16.20
N PHE A 537 -6.62 23.43 15.37
CA PHE A 537 -6.14 24.79 15.19
C PHE A 537 -7.28 25.74 14.81
N GLN A 538 -7.07 27.05 14.94
CA GLN A 538 -8.07 28.05 14.55
C GLN A 538 -7.59 28.82 13.33
N TRP A 539 -8.50 29.13 12.41
CA TRP A 539 -8.22 29.92 11.23
C TRP A 539 -9.29 30.99 11.05
N THR A 540 -8.84 32.24 11.04
CA THR A 540 -9.66 33.43 10.77
C THR A 540 -9.13 34.16 9.54
N LYS A 541 -9.86 35.17 9.07
CA LYS A 541 -9.41 36.01 7.96
C LYS A 541 -8.04 36.66 8.23
N ASP A 542 -7.74 37.03 9.46
CA ASP A 542 -6.50 37.77 9.75
C ASP A 542 -5.34 36.85 10.17
N LYS A 543 -5.65 35.78 10.92
CA LYS A 543 -4.63 34.92 11.54
C LYS A 543 -5.00 33.44 11.62
N ILE A 544 -3.95 32.62 11.71
CA ILE A 544 -4.00 31.19 12.04
C ILE A 544 -3.39 31.01 13.43
N VAL A 545 -4.15 30.45 14.37
CA VAL A 545 -3.66 30.12 15.72
C VAL A 545 -3.27 28.65 15.74
N TRP A 546 -1.96 28.40 15.81
CA TRP A 546 -1.36 27.08 15.68
C TRP A 546 -0.45 26.80 16.87
N LYS A 547 -0.77 25.76 17.67
CA LYS A 547 -0.02 25.42 18.90
C LYS A 547 0.15 26.60 19.88
N GLY A 548 -0.86 27.48 19.93
CA GLY A 548 -0.86 28.70 20.74
C GLY A 548 0.02 29.84 20.20
N LYS A 549 0.48 29.76 18.95
CA LYS A 549 1.20 30.82 18.23
C LYS A 549 0.35 31.37 17.09
N ASP A 550 0.40 32.68 16.90
CA ASP A 550 -0.31 33.37 15.81
C ASP A 550 0.59 33.44 14.56
N TYR A 551 0.01 33.11 13.40
CA TYR A 551 0.61 33.24 12.08
C TYR A 551 -0.29 34.12 11.20
N THR A 552 0.28 34.98 10.35
CA THR A 552 -0.49 35.83 9.43
C THR A 552 -1.18 34.99 8.36
N ALA A 553 -2.51 35.03 8.27
CA ALA A 553 -3.28 34.18 7.35
C ALA A 553 -3.03 34.48 5.86
N ALA A 554 -2.59 35.70 5.53
CA ALA A 554 -2.24 36.09 4.16
C ALA A 554 -0.88 35.56 3.69
N GLU A 555 -0.01 35.17 4.62
CA GLU A 555 1.39 34.80 4.34
C GLU A 555 1.68 33.33 4.58
N HIS A 556 0.80 32.64 5.33
CA HIS A 556 1.00 31.27 5.77
C HIS A 556 -0.11 30.35 5.28
N VAL A 557 0.25 29.10 5.00
CA VAL A 557 -0.66 28.04 4.60
C VAL A 557 -0.54 26.89 5.61
N PRO A 558 -1.62 26.54 6.32
CA PRO A 558 -1.62 25.37 7.18
C PRO A 558 -1.76 24.11 6.32
N VAL A 559 -0.92 23.11 6.62
CA VAL A 559 -0.96 21.78 6.02
C VAL A 559 -1.06 20.75 7.13
N LEU A 560 -1.99 19.81 7.03
CA LEU A 560 -2.11 18.72 8.00
C LEU A 560 -2.95 17.55 7.48
N ILE A 561 -2.80 16.41 8.13
CA ILE A 561 -3.73 15.29 8.14
C ILE A 561 -4.33 15.16 9.55
N TYR A 562 -5.63 14.91 9.64
CA TYR A 562 -6.32 14.74 10.91
C TYR A 562 -7.56 13.85 10.77
N PRO A 563 -8.03 13.17 11.84
CA PRO A 563 -9.32 12.48 11.83
C PRO A 563 -10.45 13.39 11.33
N SER A 564 -11.26 12.88 10.41
CA SER A 564 -12.36 13.61 9.82
C SER A 564 -13.42 13.93 10.88
N PRO A 565 -13.92 15.18 10.94
CA PRO A 565 -15.04 15.53 11.80
C PRO A 565 -16.39 15.06 11.23
N PHE A 566 -16.43 14.60 9.97
CA PHE A 566 -17.64 14.17 9.29
C PHE A 566 -17.94 12.68 9.49
N THR A 567 -16.90 11.86 9.64
CA THR A 567 -17.03 10.42 9.80
C THR A 567 -15.85 9.84 10.56
N VAL A 568 -16.11 8.70 11.19
CA VAL A 568 -15.07 7.92 11.86
C VAL A 568 -14.21 7.21 10.80
N ASN A 569 -12.91 7.07 11.07
CA ASN A 569 -11.98 6.27 10.26
C ASN A 569 -11.65 6.83 8.86
N ARG A 570 -11.92 8.12 8.64
CA ARG A 570 -11.41 8.86 7.47
C ARG A 570 -10.58 10.04 7.91
N TYR A 571 -9.76 10.53 6.99
CA TYR A 571 -9.00 11.75 7.19
C TYR A 571 -9.68 12.97 6.57
N VAL A 572 -9.36 14.13 7.15
CA VAL A 572 -9.26 15.38 6.41
C VAL A 572 -7.78 15.71 6.24
N VAL A 573 -7.37 16.03 5.02
CA VAL A 573 -6.08 16.65 4.70
C VAL A 573 -6.33 18.08 4.26
N VAL A 574 -5.52 19.02 4.72
CA VAL A 574 -5.63 20.45 4.35
C VAL A 574 -4.44 20.85 3.49
N ASN A 575 -4.70 21.42 2.30
CA ASN A 575 -3.73 22.07 1.42
C ASN A 575 -2.48 21.25 1.06
N SER A 576 -2.61 19.93 0.89
CA SER A 576 -1.50 19.06 0.48
C SER A 576 -1.96 17.86 -0.33
N GLY A 577 -1.25 17.57 -1.42
CA GLY A 577 -1.16 16.24 -2.02
C GLY A 577 -0.09 15.37 -1.34
N HIS A 578 0.51 14.42 -2.08
CA HIS A 578 1.76 13.78 -1.67
C HIS A 578 2.84 14.82 -1.35
N THR A 579 3.69 14.51 -0.39
CA THR A 579 4.69 15.45 0.12
C THR A 579 6.03 15.32 -0.59
N PHE A 580 6.27 14.20 -1.29
CA PHE A 580 7.36 14.00 -2.26
C PHE A 580 6.88 14.31 -3.67
N HIS A 581 7.79 14.77 -4.55
CA HIS A 581 7.43 15.35 -5.84
C HIS A 581 8.23 14.75 -7.01
N THR A 582 7.98 15.27 -8.22
CA THR A 582 8.55 14.84 -9.50
C THR A 582 10.02 14.40 -9.45
N ASP A 583 10.89 15.14 -8.77
CA ASP A 583 12.31 14.81 -8.68
C ASP A 583 12.57 13.54 -7.86
N ASP A 584 11.76 13.27 -6.84
CA ASP A 584 11.81 12.05 -6.04
C ASP A 584 11.34 10.83 -6.85
N TYR A 585 10.27 10.98 -7.64
CA TYR A 585 9.78 9.91 -8.53
C TYR A 585 10.80 9.55 -9.63
N LYS A 586 11.42 10.56 -10.23
CA LYS A 586 12.48 10.36 -11.23
C LYS A 586 13.76 9.82 -10.61
N GLY A 587 14.05 10.23 -9.38
CA GLY A 587 15.11 9.70 -8.54
C GLY A 587 14.90 8.23 -8.19
N THR A 588 15.60 7.73 -7.18
CA THR A 588 15.39 6.34 -6.77
C THR A 588 14.10 6.18 -5.97
N ASN A 589 13.49 5.00 -6.01
CA ASN A 589 12.27 4.74 -5.25
C ASN A 589 12.46 4.72 -3.73
N ALA A 590 13.70 4.61 -3.23
CA ALA A 590 13.97 4.83 -1.81
C ALA A 590 13.66 6.26 -1.35
N LEU A 591 13.62 7.25 -2.26
CA LEU A 591 13.26 8.64 -1.94
C LEU A 591 11.76 8.86 -1.75
N LEU A 592 10.92 7.86 -2.03
CA LEU A 592 9.46 7.94 -1.85
C LEU A 592 9.09 7.76 -0.37
N TYR A 593 9.58 8.67 0.47
CA TYR A 593 9.25 8.80 1.89
C TYR A 593 8.67 10.19 2.16
N PRO A 594 7.91 10.38 3.25
CA PRO A 594 7.24 11.65 3.54
C PRO A 594 8.23 12.82 3.71
N ARG A 595 8.01 13.91 2.97
CA ARG A 595 8.75 15.17 3.15
C ARG A 595 8.10 16.05 4.22
N LEU A 596 6.84 15.81 4.56
CA LEU A 596 6.15 16.39 5.72
C LEU A 596 5.61 15.27 6.63
N GLY A 597 5.42 15.58 7.91
CA GLY A 597 4.85 14.66 8.88
C GLY A 597 3.31 14.68 8.86
N ASP A 598 2.70 14.68 10.03
CA ASP A 598 1.25 14.81 10.15
C ASP A 598 0.79 16.26 9.92
N TYR A 599 1.68 17.23 10.13
CA TYR A 599 1.35 18.64 10.00
C TYR A 599 2.55 19.50 9.62
N ALA A 600 2.27 20.65 9.01
CA ALA A 600 3.23 21.71 8.73
C ALA A 600 2.55 23.09 8.67
N MET A 601 3.32 24.13 9.00
CA MET A 601 3.00 25.52 8.73
C MET A 601 3.98 26.03 7.66
N LEU A 602 3.44 26.36 6.49
CA LEU A 602 4.21 26.85 5.36
C LEU A 602 4.15 28.37 5.32
N LYS A 603 5.29 29.03 5.10
CA LYS A 603 5.35 30.46 4.80
C LYS A 603 5.63 30.64 3.32
N ARG A 604 4.80 31.41 2.64
CA ARG A 604 4.97 31.69 1.21
C ARG A 604 6.14 32.64 0.99
N ALA A 605 6.94 32.39 -0.04
CA ALA A 605 8.01 33.30 -0.46
C ALA A 605 7.47 34.60 -1.09
N GLY A 606 6.18 34.64 -1.45
CA GLY A 606 5.51 35.81 -2.02
C GLY A 606 5.74 36.00 -3.52
N ASP A 607 6.52 35.15 -4.18
CA ASP A 607 6.68 35.17 -5.63
C ASP A 607 5.39 34.68 -6.31
N LYS A 608 4.76 35.54 -7.12
CA LYS A 608 3.57 35.18 -7.90
C LYS A 608 3.88 34.25 -9.07
N LYS A 609 5.15 34.16 -9.51
CA LYS A 609 5.58 33.28 -10.60
C LYS A 609 5.82 31.85 -10.16
N ASP A 610 6.10 31.65 -8.88
CA ASP A 610 6.20 30.34 -8.26
C ASP A 610 5.32 30.27 -7.00
N PRO A 611 4.01 30.01 -7.17
CA PRO A 611 3.07 29.94 -6.04
C PRO A 611 3.40 28.85 -5.02
N LEU A 612 4.24 27.87 -5.40
CA LEU A 612 4.66 26.73 -4.59
C LEU A 612 5.98 26.98 -3.85
N ALA A 613 6.65 28.11 -4.09
CA ALA A 613 7.82 28.53 -3.33
C ALA A 613 7.42 28.83 -1.87
N VAL A 614 7.73 27.89 -0.98
CA VAL A 614 7.41 27.95 0.44
C VAL A 614 8.60 27.58 1.31
N GLU A 615 8.64 28.16 2.51
CA GLU A 615 9.52 27.76 3.60
C GLU A 615 8.69 26.97 4.63
N VAL A 616 9.20 25.82 5.07
CA VAL A 616 8.61 25.08 6.19
C VAL A 616 9.02 25.74 7.50
N VAL A 617 8.12 26.50 8.11
CA VAL A 617 8.39 27.22 9.37
C VAL A 617 8.28 26.30 10.58
N GLU A 618 7.36 25.35 10.51
CA GLU A 618 7.12 24.36 11.55
C GLU A 618 6.55 23.10 10.90
N ALA A 619 7.01 21.92 11.33
CA ALA A 619 6.44 20.63 10.90
C ALA A 619 6.64 19.59 12.00
N GLY A 620 5.82 18.54 12.01
CA GLY A 620 5.91 17.51 13.03
C GLY A 620 4.88 16.40 12.88
N LEU A 621 4.83 15.56 13.93
CA LEU A 621 3.91 14.45 14.07
C LEU A 621 3.04 14.70 15.30
N PHE A 622 1.77 14.33 15.24
CA PHE A 622 0.93 14.24 16.42
C PHE A 622 1.30 13.01 17.24
N ASP A 623 0.97 13.01 18.53
CA ASP A 623 1.06 11.81 19.35
C ASP A 623 0.00 10.75 18.94
N ASP A 624 0.05 9.59 19.57
CA ASP A 624 -0.89 8.48 19.35
C ASP A 624 -2.35 8.80 19.67
N PHE A 625 -2.65 9.97 20.22
CA PHE A 625 -3.98 10.49 20.51
C PHE A 625 -4.31 11.73 19.67
N TRP A 626 -3.60 11.95 18.57
CA TRP A 626 -3.77 13.11 17.67
C TRP A 626 -3.58 14.46 18.36
N ARG A 627 -2.81 14.53 19.45
CA ARG A 627 -2.52 15.77 20.17
C ARG A 627 -1.18 16.34 19.74
N TRP A 628 -1.04 17.65 19.89
CA TRP A 628 0.26 18.31 19.78
C TRP A 628 1.24 17.65 20.76
N PRO A 629 2.45 17.29 20.33
CA PRO A 629 3.46 16.77 21.25
C PRO A 629 3.71 17.80 22.35
N ALA A 630 3.90 17.32 23.59
CA ALA A 630 4.30 18.18 24.70
C ALA A 630 5.53 18.98 24.29
N ARG A 631 5.58 20.27 24.67
CA ARG A 631 6.77 21.08 24.42
C ARG A 631 7.96 20.37 25.11
N PRO A 632 9.06 20.10 24.37
CA PRO A 632 10.22 19.45 24.95
C PRO A 632 10.78 20.20 26.16
#